data_AF-A0A1C6J032-F1
#
_entry.id   AF-A0A1C6J032-F1
#
_cell.length_a   1.000
_cell.length_b   1.000
_cell.length_c   1.000
_cell.angle_alpha   90.00
_cell.angle_beta   90.00
_cell.angle_gamma   90.00
#
_symmetry.space_group_name_H-M   'P 1'
#
loop_
_entity.id
_entity.type
_entity.pdbx_description
1 polymer ?
#
loop_
_entity_poly.entity_id
_entity_poly.type
_entity_poly.pdbx_seq_one_letter_code
_entity_poly.pdbx_strand_id
1 'polypeptide(L)' 'MKFWKEHMPLRVSLIAIFVVAGLALVIGGWKMTGQLAGLGIMLVGLVLLLTALLLYNKPFEEPKDKTKKSK' A
#
# COMPACT_ATOMS: atom_id res chain seq x y z
N MET A 1 -6.92 8.33 14.71
CA MET A 1 -5.91 7.35 15.16
C MET A 1 -4.54 8.01 15.19
N LYS A 2 -3.94 8.21 16.37
CA LYS A 2 -2.66 8.94 16.53
C LYS A 2 -1.41 8.10 16.18
N PHE A 3 -1.51 6.77 16.29
CA PHE A 3 -0.42 5.82 16.06
C PHE A 3 0.37 6.04 14.76
N TRP A 4 -0.32 6.22 13.62
CA TRP A 4 0.31 6.42 12.30
C TRP A 4 0.97 7.79 12.09
N LYS A 5 0.64 8.78 12.93
CA LYS A 5 1.27 10.11 12.93
C LYS A 5 2.49 10.15 13.85
N GLU A 6 2.46 9.44 14.97
CA GLU A 6 3.58 9.39 15.94
C GLU A 6 4.70 8.45 15.50
N HIS A 7 4.39 7.32 14.85
CA HIS A 7 5.40 6.34 14.43
C HIS A 7 5.76 6.46 12.95
N MET A 8 6.23 7.64 12.55
CA MET A 8 6.74 7.91 11.20
C MET A 8 7.80 6.87 10.73
N PRO A 9 8.81 6.49 11.55
CA PRO A 9 9.84 5.53 11.12
C PRO A 9 9.25 4.16 10.79
N LEU A 10 8.35 3.66 11.64
CA LEU A 10 7.70 2.35 11.45
C LEU A 10 6.87 2.34 10.16
N ARG A 11 6.11 3.41 9.90
CA ARG A 11 5.29 3.54 8.69
C ARG A 11 6.14 3.53 7.43
N VAL A 12 7.21 4.32 7.41
CA VAL A 12 8.11 4.42 6.25
C VAL A 12 8.81 3.09 6.00
N SER A 13 9.30 2.41 7.05
CA SER A 13 9.89 1.08 6.94
C SER A 13 8.90 0.05 6.37
N LEU A 14 7.65 0.05 6.85
CA LEU A 14 6.63 -0.88 6.35
C LEU A 14 6.30 -0.61 4.88
N ILE A 15 6.14 0.65 4.48
CA ILE A 15 5.93 1.06 3.08
C ILE A 15 7.10 0.59 2.22
N ALA A 16 8.35 0.83 2.65
CA ALA A 16 9.53 0.43 1.90
C ALA A 16 9.59 -1.08 1.68
N ILE A 17 9.32 -1.88 2.71
CA ILE A 17 9.27 -3.35 2.62
C ILE A 17 8.19 -3.78 1.62
N PHE A 18 6.97 -3.24 1.73
CA PHE A 18 5.88 -3.59 0.82
C PHE A 18 6.17 -3.20 -0.63
N VAL A 19 6.81 -2.05 -0.86
CA VAL A 19 7.19 -1.60 -2.21
C VAL A 19 8.25 -2.51 -2.82
N VAL A 20 9.32 -2.80 -2.08
CA VAL A 20 10.40 -3.67 -2.58
C VAL A 20 9.89 -5.08 -2.84
N ALA A 21 9.12 -5.65 -1.91
CA ALA A 21 8.51 -6.97 -2.09
C ALA A 21 7.51 -6.98 -3.25
N GLY A 22 6.63 -5.99 -3.34
CA GLY A 22 5.65 -5.87 -4.41
C GLY A 22 6.28 -5.77 -5.80
N LEU A 23 7.31 -4.94 -5.96
CA LEU A 23 8.08 -4.83 -7.20
C LEU A 23 8.79 -6.14 -7.55
N ALA A 24 9.42 -6.80 -6.57
CA ALA A 24 10.08 -8.07 -6.78
C ALA A 24 9.11 -9.16 -7.27
N LEU A 25 7.90 -9.21 -6.72
CA LEU A 25 6.86 -10.14 -7.17
C LEU A 25 6.34 -9.79 -8.57
N VAL A 26 6.10 -8.51 -8.88
CA VAL A 26 5.66 -8.10 -10.22
C VAL A 26 6.72 -8.47 -11.28
N ILE A 27 7.98 -8.14 -11.02
CA ILE A 27 9.10 -8.46 -11.93
C ILE A 27 9.29 -9.97 -12.04
N GLY A 28 9.20 -10.71 -10.92
CA GLY A 28 9.30 -12.17 -10.89
C GLY A 28 8.18 -12.84 -11.68
N GLY A 29 6.93 -12.42 -11.45
CA GLY A 29 5.76 -12.89 -12.20
C GLY A 29 5.88 -12.58 -13.69
N TRP A 30 6.48 -11.46 -14.07
CA TRP A 30 6.72 -11.11 -15.47
C TRP A 30 7.68 -12.07 -16.19
N LYS A 31 8.67 -12.61 -15.48
CA LYS A 31 9.53 -13.66 -16.04
C LYS A 31 8.77 -14.97 -16.33
N MET A 32 7.59 -15.15 -15.77
CA MET A 32 6.72 -16.33 -15.94
C MET A 32 5.56 -16.06 -16.91
N THR A 33 5.71 -15.11 -17.84
CA THR A 33 4.68 -14.75 -18.83
C THR A 33 4.22 -15.97 -19.63
N GLY A 34 2.91 -16.10 -19.80
CA GLY A 34 2.28 -17.27 -20.45
C GLY A 34 1.79 -18.33 -19.47
N GLN A 35 2.08 -18.19 -18.17
CA GLN A 35 1.53 -19.04 -17.11
C GLN A 35 0.55 -18.27 -16.22
N LEU A 36 -0.58 -18.91 -15.89
CA LEU A 36 -1.57 -18.35 -14.96
C LEU A 36 -0.98 -18.10 -13.56
N ALA A 37 0.00 -18.90 -13.15
CA ALA A 37 0.75 -18.70 -11.92
C ALA A 37 1.53 -17.37 -11.93
N GLY A 38 2.18 -17.02 -13.05
CA GLY A 38 2.89 -15.74 -13.20
C GLY A 38 1.94 -14.55 -13.03
N LEU A 39 0.76 -14.64 -13.63
CA LEU A 39 -0.30 -13.64 -13.46
C LEU A 39 -0.77 -13.54 -12.00
N GLY A 40 -0.98 -14.68 -11.33
CA GLY A 40 -1.34 -14.70 -9.90
C GLY A 40 -0.29 -13.99 -9.02
N ILE A 41 1.00 -14.23 -9.27
CA ILE A 41 2.10 -13.59 -8.53
C ILE A 41 2.12 -12.07 -8.78
N MET A 42 1.90 -11.63 -10.02
CA MET A 42 1.80 -10.20 -10.34
C MET A 42 0.66 -9.53 -9.55
N LEU A 43 -0.50 -10.18 -9.47
CA LEU A 43 -1.65 -9.66 -8.72
C LEU A 43 -1.35 -9.53 -7.23
N VAL A 44 -0.66 -10.53 -6.63
CA VAL A 44 -0.18 -10.43 -5.24
C VAL A 44 0.77 -9.24 -5.08
N GLY A 45 1.71 -9.06 -6.00
CA GLY A 45 2.61 -7.91 -6.01
C GLY A 45 1.85 -6.57 -6.06
N LEU A 46 0.84 -6.47 -6.92
CA LEU A 46 -0.04 -5.30 -7.02
C LEU A 46 -0.79 -5.02 -5.72
N VAL A 47 -1.33 -6.04 -5.06
CA VAL A 47 -2.01 -5.88 -3.76
C VAL A 47 -1.05 -5.34 -2.68
N LEU A 48 0.21 -5.81 -2.65
CA LEU A 48 1.23 -5.26 -1.74
C LEU A 48 1.53 -3.79 -2.04
N LEU A 49 1.64 -3.41 -3.32
CA LEU A 49 1.87 -2.01 -3.72
C LEU A 49 0.68 -1.11 -3.35
N LEU A 50 -0.55 -1.59 -3.56
CA LEU A 50 -1.75 -0.87 -3.12
C LEU A 50 -1.82 -0.75 -1.60
N THR A 51 -1.42 -1.79 -0.86
CA THR A 51 -1.36 -1.74 0.60
C THR A 51 -0.34 -0.70 1.07
N ALA A 52 0.83 -0.62 0.43
CA ALA A 52 1.82 0.42 0.70
C ALA A 52 1.25 1.83 0.47
N LEU A 53 0.50 2.02 -0.62
CA LEU A 53 -0.15 3.28 -0.94
C LEU A 53 -1.23 3.66 0.08
N LEU A 54 -2.06 2.70 0.50
CA LEU A 54 -3.06 2.91 1.56
C LEU A 54 -2.39 3.32 2.87
N LEU A 55 -1.26 2.70 3.19
CA LEU A 55 -0.48 3.02 4.39
C LEU A 55 0.15 4.41 4.33
N TYR A 56 0.57 4.84 3.13
CA TYR A 56 1.01 6.20 2.90
C TYR A 56 -0.12 7.22 3.06
N ASN A 57 -1.33 6.90 2.58
CA ASN A 57 -2.50 7.78 2.63
C ASN A 57 -3.15 7.89 4.02
N LYS A 58 -3.07 6.84 4.84
CA LYS A 58 -3.58 6.79 6.22
C LYS A 58 -3.40 8.05 7.09
N PRO A 59 -2.21 8.67 7.21
CA PRO A 59 -2.01 9.91 7.97
C PRO A 59 -2.75 11.14 7.42
N PHE A 60 -3.12 11.13 6.13
CA PHE A 60 -3.80 12.21 5.42
C PHE A 60 -5.32 12.00 5.35
N GLU A 61 -5.86 10.94 5.97
CA GLU A 61 -7.29 10.83 6.21
C GLU A 61 -7.70 11.94 7.19
N GLU A 62 -8.09 13.09 6.65
CA GLU A 62 -8.74 14.16 7.42
C GLU A 62 -10.02 13.60 8.05
N PRO A 63 -10.36 13.97 9.30
CA PRO A 63 -11.69 13.66 9.82
C PRO A 63 -12.69 14.28 8.86
N LYS A 64 -13.60 13.48 8.28
CA LYS A 64 -14.75 14.00 7.54
C LYS A 64 -15.49 14.93 8.48
N ASP A 65 -15.31 16.23 8.33
CA ASP A 65 -16.04 17.23 9.08
C ASP A 65 -17.53 17.00 8.86
N LYS A 66 -18.19 16.42 9.86
CA LYS A 66 -19.65 16.42 9.98
C LYS A 66 -20.16 17.78 10.45
N THR A 67 -19.49 18.86 10.04
CA THR A 67 -19.76 20.23 10.50
C THR A 67 -20.04 21.14 9.30
N LYS A 68 -20.87 20.67 8.37
CA LYS A 68 -21.68 21.53 7.50
C LYS A 68 -23.16 21.30 7.80
N LYS A 69 -23.61 21.71 8.99
CA LYS A 69 -25.03 21.87 9.31
C LYS A 69 -25.26 22.84 10.48
N SER A 70 -24.60 23.99 10.46
CA SER A 70 -25.05 25.16 11.23
C SER A 70 -24.40 26.42 10.66
N LYS A 71 -25.01 26.96 9.61
CA LYS A 71 -25.06 28.39 9.37
C LYS A 71 -26.22 28.67 8.42
#